data_AF-A0AAX3WW28-F1
#
_entry.id   AF-A0AAX3WW28-F1
#
_cell.length_a   1.000
_cell.length_b   1.000
_cell.length_c   1.000
_cell.angle_alpha   90.00
_cell.angle_beta   90.00
_cell.angle_gamma   90.00
#
_symmetry.space_group_name_H-M   'P 1'
#
loop_
_entity.id
_entity.type
_entity.pdbx_description
1 polymer ?
#
loop_
_entity_poly.entity_id
_entity_poly.type
_entity_poly.pdbx_seq_one_letter_code
_entity_poly.pdbx_strand_id
1 'polypeptide(L)'
;MNSQILQYLKHIHFQGPLTEPTIKLLGQLQTSHLNSIPYENLDVVLKQGISFSIPDIFQKIIIHKRGGNCFELNILFSWLLRELGYSVTNRYAQFWRNFEADTPIEDVPMHQLLLVNYAGQSYISDVGVGALAPCKPVPLIAGHQHREGNELYKIEQDNVNGWMLYEQTKHNWRLLYSFLDDANDAKFAPRLSKQKNKIAMIRTPRGRHTMLNNEFRIYEGQSLTTYTTQNEKEWLQALHRFFHISLE
;
A
#
# COMPACT_ATOMS: atom_id res chain seq x y z
N MET A 1 -16.66 -10.49 18.29
CA MET A 1 -15.76 -9.84 17.32
C MET A 1 -15.90 -8.34 17.47
N ASN A 2 -14.79 -7.60 17.58
CA ASN A 2 -14.77 -6.14 17.80
C ASN A 2 -15.56 -5.40 16.70
N SER A 3 -16.38 -4.41 17.07
CA SER A 3 -17.21 -3.65 16.13
C SER A 3 -16.38 -2.90 15.07
N GLN A 4 -15.17 -2.46 15.41
CA GLN A 4 -14.24 -1.82 14.48
C GLN A 4 -13.74 -2.79 13.41
N ILE A 5 -13.52 -4.06 13.75
CA ILE A 5 -13.16 -5.11 12.77
C ILE A 5 -14.28 -5.25 11.75
N LEU A 6 -15.54 -5.34 12.21
CA LEU A 6 -16.70 -5.47 11.31
C LEU A 6 -16.86 -4.26 10.38
N GLN A 7 -16.64 -3.05 10.90
CA GLN A 7 -16.66 -1.83 10.09
C GLN A 7 -15.55 -1.82 9.05
N TYR A 8 -14.34 -2.23 9.43
CA TYR A 8 -13.21 -2.35 8.51
C TYR A 8 -13.52 -3.35 7.39
N LEU A 9 -13.94 -4.57 7.74
CA LEU A 9 -14.25 -5.62 6.77
C LEU A 9 -15.39 -5.20 5.84
N LYS A 10 -16.40 -4.51 6.36
CA LYS A 10 -17.47 -3.91 5.56
C LYS A 10 -16.94 -2.85 4.59
N HIS A 11 -16.02 -2.00 5.05
CA HIS A 11 -15.41 -0.94 4.24
C HIS A 11 -14.59 -1.51 3.08
N ILE A 12 -13.84 -2.59 3.29
CA ILE A 12 -13.10 -3.30 2.23
C ILE A 12 -13.94 -4.33 1.45
N HIS A 13 -15.26 -4.33 1.67
CA HIS A 13 -16.22 -5.25 1.05
C HIS A 13 -15.85 -6.74 1.20
N PHE A 14 -15.19 -7.11 2.30
CA PHE A 14 -14.84 -8.49 2.58
C PHE A 14 -16.05 -9.26 3.11
N GLN A 15 -16.44 -10.31 2.38
CA GLN A 15 -17.58 -11.18 2.70
C GLN A 15 -17.17 -12.65 2.96
N GLY A 16 -15.86 -12.93 2.96
CA GLY A 16 -15.35 -14.26 3.22
C GLY A 16 -15.54 -14.70 4.68
N PRO A 17 -15.47 -16.00 4.96
CA PRO A 17 -15.51 -16.49 6.33
C PRO A 17 -14.23 -16.06 7.07
N LEU A 18 -14.40 -15.56 8.29
CA LEU A 18 -13.29 -15.29 9.22
C LEU A 18 -13.00 -16.58 9.98
N THR A 19 -12.27 -17.47 9.33
CA THR A 19 -11.74 -18.69 9.94
C THR A 19 -10.44 -18.39 10.68
N GLU A 20 -9.79 -19.44 11.19
CA GLU A 20 -8.40 -19.39 11.66
C GLU A 20 -7.47 -18.66 10.66
N PRO A 21 -6.44 -17.94 11.14
CA PRO A 21 -5.53 -17.18 10.32
C PRO A 21 -4.78 -18.12 9.34
N THR A 22 -4.92 -17.86 8.04
CA THR A 22 -4.26 -18.63 6.97
C THR A 22 -3.70 -17.67 5.93
N ILE A 23 -2.68 -18.09 5.18
CA ILE A 23 -2.16 -17.28 4.06
C ILE A 23 -3.22 -17.03 2.99
N LYS A 24 -4.15 -17.96 2.79
CA LYS A 24 -5.28 -17.76 1.89
C LYS A 24 -6.17 -16.60 2.36
N LEU A 25 -6.55 -16.59 3.64
CA LEU A 25 -7.36 -15.52 4.23
C LEU A 25 -6.60 -14.18 4.18
N LEU A 26 -5.31 -14.16 4.54
CA LEU A 26 -4.47 -12.98 4.43
C LEU A 26 -4.44 -12.40 3.01
N GLY A 27 -4.29 -13.26 1.99
CA GLY A 27 -4.35 -12.86 0.59
C GLY A 27 -5.69 -12.26 0.19
N GLN A 28 -6.80 -12.82 0.67
CA GLN A 28 -8.13 -12.26 0.39
C GLN A 28 -8.31 -10.89 1.06
N LEU A 29 -7.87 -10.73 2.31
CA LEU A 29 -7.93 -9.46 3.04
C LEU A 29 -7.08 -8.38 2.36
N GLN A 30 -5.84 -8.70 1.96
CA GLN A 30 -4.94 -7.78 1.26
C GLN A 30 -5.51 -7.35 -0.10
N THR A 31 -6.03 -8.30 -0.89
CA THR A 31 -6.69 -7.98 -2.16
C THR A 31 -7.91 -7.09 -1.97
N SER A 32 -8.78 -7.41 -1.00
CA SER A 32 -9.94 -6.59 -0.67
C SER A 32 -9.54 -5.17 -0.24
N HIS A 33 -8.52 -5.04 0.61
CA HIS A 33 -8.01 -3.73 1.03
C HIS A 33 -7.55 -2.89 -0.16
N LEU A 34 -6.66 -3.43 -1.01
CA LEU A 34 -6.07 -2.71 -2.14
C LEU A 34 -7.09 -2.27 -3.18
N ASN A 35 -8.22 -2.98 -3.29
CA ASN A 35 -9.31 -2.65 -4.20
C ASN A 35 -10.31 -1.63 -3.64
N SER A 36 -10.24 -1.32 -2.34
CA SER A 36 -11.24 -0.48 -1.67
C SER A 36 -10.65 0.78 -1.07
N ILE A 37 -9.44 0.73 -0.52
CA ILE A 37 -8.81 1.85 0.15
C ILE A 37 -7.68 2.38 -0.75
N PRO A 38 -7.77 3.63 -1.24
CA PRO A 38 -6.73 4.22 -2.06
C PRO A 38 -5.50 4.59 -1.23
N TYR A 39 -4.33 4.50 -1.85
CA TYR A 39 -3.17 5.28 -1.43
C TYR A 39 -3.39 6.74 -1.79
N GLU A 40 -3.08 7.66 -0.88
CA GLU A 40 -3.06 9.09 -1.14
C GLU A 40 -2.16 9.85 -0.15
N ASN A 41 -1.63 10.99 -0.58
CA ASN A 41 -0.77 11.87 0.24
C ASN A 41 -1.38 13.27 0.46
N LEU A 42 -2.70 13.42 0.33
CA LEU A 42 -3.35 14.72 0.24
C LEU A 42 -3.20 15.51 1.54
N ASP A 43 -3.28 14.85 2.70
CA ASP A 43 -3.09 15.53 3.98
C ASP A 43 -1.67 16.11 4.10
N VAL A 44 -0.64 15.40 3.59
CA VAL A 44 0.74 15.90 3.55
C VAL A 44 0.82 17.19 2.71
N VAL A 45 0.30 17.14 1.49
CA VAL A 45 0.41 18.25 0.53
C VAL A 45 -0.43 19.45 0.95
N LEU A 46 -1.60 19.20 1.52
CA LEU A 46 -2.52 20.21 2.05
C LEU A 46 -2.13 20.70 3.45
N LYS A 47 -1.02 20.21 4.00
CA LYS A 47 -0.50 20.54 5.34
C LYS A 47 -1.53 20.29 6.46
N GLN A 48 -2.38 19.29 6.26
CA GLN A 48 -3.20 18.71 7.31
C GLN A 48 -2.28 17.83 8.16
N GLY A 49 -2.35 17.95 9.49
CA GLY A 49 -1.55 17.12 10.39
C GLY A 49 -1.83 15.63 10.15
N ILE A 50 -0.81 14.79 10.32
CA ILE A 50 -0.95 13.33 10.18
C ILE A 50 -0.75 12.68 11.54
N SER A 51 -1.69 11.83 11.90
CA SER A 51 -1.62 11.00 13.09
C SER A 51 -1.24 9.57 12.71
N PHE A 52 -0.41 8.96 13.54
CA PHE A 52 -0.07 7.54 13.44
C PHE A 52 -0.79 6.69 14.50
N SER A 53 -1.74 7.29 15.23
CA SER A 53 -2.57 6.58 16.19
C SER A 53 -3.65 5.76 15.46
N ILE A 54 -3.87 4.53 15.89
CA ILE A 54 -4.91 3.67 15.31
C ILE A 54 -6.31 4.34 15.35
N PRO A 55 -6.74 4.99 16.45
CA PRO A 55 -8.04 5.66 16.48
C PRO A 55 -8.20 6.74 15.41
N ASP A 56 -7.19 7.59 15.22
CA ASP A 56 -7.26 8.68 14.24
C ASP A 56 -7.21 8.15 12.80
N ILE A 57 -6.33 7.17 12.54
CA ILE A 57 -6.23 6.51 11.24
C ILE A 57 -7.56 5.80 10.91
N PHE A 58 -8.17 5.12 11.88
CA PHE A 58 -9.44 4.45 11.71
C PHE A 58 -10.56 5.45 11.39
N GLN A 59 -10.61 6.58 12.10
CA GLN A 59 -11.59 7.63 11.86
C GLN A 59 -11.45 8.19 10.44
N LYS A 60 -10.22 8.49 10.00
CA LYS A 60 -9.93 8.99 8.65
C LYS A 60 -10.31 7.96 7.57
N ILE A 61 -9.74 6.76 7.63
CA ILE A 61 -9.83 5.79 6.53
C ILE A 61 -11.19 5.09 6.52
N ILE A 62 -11.66 4.61 7.66
CA ILE A 62 -12.85 3.76 7.72
C ILE A 62 -14.14 4.58 7.84
N ILE A 63 -14.15 5.59 8.72
CA ILE A 63 -15.36 6.38 8.98
C ILE A 63 -15.54 7.48 7.93
N HIS A 64 -14.50 8.28 7.66
CA HIS A 64 -14.55 9.34 6.64
C HIS A 64 -14.25 8.84 5.23
N LYS A 65 -13.98 7.53 5.05
CA LYS A 65 -13.75 6.89 3.74
C LYS A 65 -12.64 7.56 2.91
N ARG A 66 -11.58 8.02 3.58
CA ARG A 66 -10.37 8.53 2.95
C ARG A 66 -9.40 7.40 2.61
N GLY A 67 -8.38 7.72 1.83
CA GLY A 67 -7.19 6.89 1.73
C GLY A 67 -6.18 7.23 2.83
N GLY A 68 -4.94 6.77 2.64
CA GLY A 68 -3.81 7.15 3.48
C GLY A 68 -2.48 6.93 2.80
N ASN A 69 -1.41 7.41 3.43
CA ASN A 69 -0.05 7.09 3.01
C ASN A 69 0.36 5.68 3.47
N CYS A 70 1.55 5.22 3.08
CA CYS A 70 2.02 3.87 3.38
C CYS A 70 2.05 3.54 4.88
N PHE A 71 2.37 4.50 5.75
CA PHE A 71 2.35 4.30 7.19
C PHE A 71 0.93 4.13 7.70
N GLU A 72 0.01 5.03 7.35
CA GLU A 72 -1.39 4.95 7.79
C GLU A 72 -2.04 3.63 7.35
N LEU A 73 -1.85 3.25 6.08
CA LEU A 73 -2.42 2.03 5.51
C LEU A 73 -1.86 0.78 6.19
N ASN A 74 -0.54 0.65 6.29
CA ASN A 74 0.07 -0.54 6.88
C ASN A 74 -0.05 -0.58 8.41
N ILE A 75 -0.10 0.55 9.13
CA ILE A 75 -0.41 0.56 10.58
C ILE A 75 -1.81 0.02 10.82
N LEU A 76 -2.80 0.54 10.08
CA LEU A 76 -4.19 0.12 10.27
C LEU A 76 -4.41 -1.34 9.85
N PHE A 77 -3.78 -1.78 8.75
CA PHE A 77 -3.85 -3.17 8.33
C PHE A 77 -3.14 -4.10 9.31
N SER A 78 -1.98 -3.70 9.85
CA SER A 78 -1.27 -4.45 10.89
C SER A 78 -2.13 -4.63 12.15
N TRP A 79 -2.85 -3.58 12.57
CA TRP A 79 -3.83 -3.68 13.66
C TRP A 79 -4.91 -4.72 13.36
N LEU A 80 -5.56 -4.65 12.19
CA LEU A 80 -6.58 -5.64 11.79
C LEU A 80 -6.03 -7.06 11.83
N LEU A 81 -4.85 -7.29 11.26
CA LEU A 81 -4.25 -8.61 11.20
C LEU A 81 -3.93 -9.16 12.59
N ARG A 82 -3.41 -8.34 13.51
CA ARG A 82 -3.18 -8.76 14.91
C ARG A 82 -4.49 -9.12 15.61
N GLU A 83 -5.54 -8.34 15.42
CA GLU A 83 -6.87 -8.63 15.98
C GLU A 83 -7.47 -9.93 15.42
N LEU A 84 -7.08 -10.32 14.20
CA LEU A 84 -7.46 -11.60 13.57
C LEU A 84 -6.50 -12.75 13.92
N GLY A 85 -5.54 -12.54 14.84
CA GLY A 85 -4.65 -13.57 15.35
C GLY A 85 -3.38 -13.84 14.51
N TYR A 86 -3.06 -13.00 13.53
CA TYR A 86 -1.80 -13.12 12.79
C TYR A 86 -0.61 -12.65 13.63
N SER A 87 0.52 -13.34 13.49
CA SER A 87 1.83 -12.85 13.96
C SER A 87 2.41 -11.87 12.94
N VAL A 88 2.41 -10.58 13.29
CA VAL A 88 2.78 -9.49 12.38
C VAL A 88 3.91 -8.65 12.94
N THR A 89 4.96 -8.46 12.13
CA THR A 89 6.07 -7.56 12.41
C THR A 89 6.08 -6.43 11.39
N ASN A 90 6.13 -5.18 11.85
CA ASN A 90 6.28 -4.02 10.96
C ASN A 90 7.77 -3.91 10.57
N ARG A 91 8.05 -3.67 9.28
CA ARG A 91 9.40 -3.40 8.76
C ARG A 91 9.42 -2.05 8.05
N TYR A 92 10.57 -1.41 8.04
CA TYR A 92 10.81 -0.20 7.28
C TYR A 92 11.71 -0.47 6.07
N ALA A 93 11.37 0.12 4.93
CA ALA A 93 12.06 -0.10 3.68
C ALA A 93 12.53 1.20 3.04
N GLN A 94 13.69 1.13 2.40
CA GLN A 94 14.09 2.11 1.41
C GLN A 94 13.21 1.93 0.19
N PHE A 95 12.50 2.97 -0.21
CA PHE A 95 11.64 2.95 -1.39
C PHE A 95 12.43 3.47 -2.58
N TRP A 96 12.50 2.73 -3.68
CA TRP A 96 13.36 3.02 -4.84
C TRP A 96 12.58 3.41 -6.10
N ARG A 97 11.26 3.35 -6.06
CA ARG A 97 10.42 3.66 -7.22
C ARG A 97 10.38 5.18 -7.47
N ASN A 98 10.50 5.55 -8.75
CA ASN A 98 10.58 6.94 -9.26
C ASN A 98 11.89 7.68 -8.91
N PHE A 99 12.96 6.95 -8.58
CA PHE A 99 14.30 7.52 -8.65
C PHE A 99 14.65 7.73 -10.12
N GLU A 100 14.71 8.99 -10.57
CA GLU A 100 15.61 9.32 -11.69
C GLU A 100 17.05 9.06 -11.22
N ALA A 101 17.98 8.82 -12.14
CA ALA A 101 19.37 8.46 -11.81
C ALA A 101 20.03 9.45 -10.83
N ASP A 102 19.54 10.69 -10.79
CA ASP A 102 20.09 11.80 -10.00
C ASP A 102 19.26 12.12 -8.74
N THR A 103 18.25 11.31 -8.41
CA THR A 103 17.44 11.52 -7.19
C THR A 103 18.27 11.09 -5.97
N PRO A 104 18.53 11.99 -5.00
CA PRO A 104 19.27 11.63 -3.80
C PRO A 104 18.54 10.51 -3.04
N ILE A 105 19.27 9.47 -2.64
CA ILE A 105 18.73 8.44 -1.75
C ILE A 105 18.35 9.13 -0.45
N GLU A 106 17.11 8.98 -0.02
CA GLU A 106 16.69 9.45 1.30
C GLU A 106 17.57 8.75 2.36
N ASP A 107 18.16 9.51 3.27
CA ASP A 107 19.06 9.00 4.30
C ASP A 107 18.39 8.04 5.30
N VAL A 108 17.08 7.83 5.15
CA VAL A 108 16.24 7.00 6.01
C VAL A 108 15.16 6.25 5.20
N PRO A 109 14.77 5.05 5.63
CA PRO A 109 13.61 4.34 5.11
C PRO A 109 12.31 5.17 5.18
N MET A 110 11.66 5.35 4.03
CA MET A 110 10.43 6.16 3.87
C MET A 110 9.19 5.32 3.56
N HIS A 111 9.27 3.99 3.69
CA HIS A 111 8.16 3.07 3.49
C HIS A 111 8.04 2.10 4.67
N GLN A 112 6.82 1.73 5.02
CA GLN A 112 6.55 0.65 5.97
C GLN A 112 5.91 -0.51 5.22
N LEU A 113 6.27 -1.74 5.54
CA LEU A 113 5.59 -2.97 5.12
C LEU A 113 5.38 -3.90 6.32
N LEU A 114 4.67 -5.02 6.11
CA LEU A 114 4.45 -6.03 7.14
C LEU A 114 5.10 -7.35 6.76
N LEU A 115 5.76 -7.99 7.73
CA LEU A 115 6.09 -9.40 7.67
C LEU A 115 5.07 -10.17 8.50
N VAL A 116 4.42 -11.16 7.87
CA VAL A 116 3.48 -12.06 8.53
C VAL A 116 4.10 -13.45 8.58
N ASN A 117 4.21 -14.03 9.77
CA ASN A 117 4.67 -15.41 9.92
C ASN A 117 3.49 -16.38 9.85
N TYR A 118 3.61 -17.41 9.03
CA TYR A 118 2.66 -18.51 8.97
C TYR A 118 3.39 -19.83 8.72
N ALA A 119 3.13 -20.81 9.59
CA ALA A 119 3.73 -22.15 9.52
C ALA A 119 5.28 -22.11 9.37
N GLY A 120 5.94 -21.18 10.06
CA GLY A 120 7.41 -21.04 10.04
C GLY A 120 7.98 -20.26 8.85
N GLN A 121 7.14 -19.85 7.88
CA GLN A 121 7.55 -19.02 6.74
C GLN A 121 7.10 -17.56 6.93
N SER A 122 7.99 -16.61 6.64
CA SER A 122 7.66 -15.18 6.59
C SER A 122 7.14 -14.78 5.22
N TYR A 123 6.12 -13.93 5.19
CA TYR A 123 5.52 -13.37 3.99
C TYR A 123 5.50 -11.84 4.08
N ILE A 124 5.87 -11.17 2.99
CA ILE A 124 5.63 -9.74 2.82
C ILE A 124 4.14 -9.54 2.56
N SER A 125 3.50 -8.72 3.37
CA SER A 125 2.14 -8.25 3.20
C SER A 125 2.14 -6.72 3.23
N ASP A 126 1.68 -6.08 2.17
CA ASP A 126 1.85 -4.64 2.00
C ASP A 126 0.67 -4.03 1.26
N VAL A 127 -0.06 -3.15 1.93
CA VAL A 127 -1.18 -2.39 1.37
C VAL A 127 -0.83 -0.92 1.12
N GLY A 128 0.42 -0.52 1.37
CA GLY A 128 0.88 0.86 1.41
C GLY A 128 1.61 1.36 0.16
N VAL A 129 2.01 0.49 -0.78
CA VAL A 129 2.66 0.88 -2.06
C VAL A 129 1.67 1.55 -3.02
N GLY A 130 0.36 1.31 -2.83
CA GLY A 130 -0.71 1.72 -3.73
C GLY A 130 -0.97 0.68 -4.82
N ALA A 131 -1.43 1.12 -5.98
CA ALA A 131 -1.96 0.23 -7.03
C ALA A 131 -0.94 -0.73 -7.69
N LEU A 132 0.34 -0.60 -7.37
CA LEU A 132 1.41 -1.49 -7.86
C LEU A 132 1.89 -2.50 -6.81
N ALA A 133 1.28 -2.51 -5.62
CA ALA A 133 1.56 -3.54 -4.62
C ALA A 133 1.21 -4.93 -5.19
N PRO A 134 1.98 -5.98 -4.88
CA PRO A 134 1.48 -7.35 -4.95
C PRO A 134 0.11 -7.42 -4.25
N CYS A 135 -0.90 -7.99 -4.90
CA CYS A 135 -2.24 -8.04 -4.31
C CYS A 135 -2.41 -9.15 -3.27
N LYS A 136 -1.39 -10.01 -3.13
CA LYS A 136 -1.33 -11.10 -2.16
C LYS A 136 0.03 -11.14 -1.44
N PRO A 137 0.13 -11.88 -0.32
CA PRO A 137 1.36 -12.05 0.41
C PRO A 137 2.44 -12.72 -0.42
N VAL A 138 3.62 -12.12 -0.46
CA VAL A 138 4.78 -12.64 -1.18
C VAL A 138 5.66 -13.42 -0.21
N PRO A 139 5.94 -14.71 -0.43
CA PRO A 139 6.82 -15.46 0.47
C PRO A 139 8.24 -14.88 0.40
N LEU A 140 8.84 -14.69 1.57
CA LEU A 140 10.19 -14.19 1.72
C LEU A 140 11.20 -15.32 1.46
N ILE A 141 11.37 -15.65 0.18
CA ILE A 141 12.26 -16.71 -0.32
C ILE A 141 13.10 -16.12 -1.45
N ALA A 142 14.43 -16.19 -1.32
CA ALA A 142 15.34 -15.65 -2.31
C ALA A 142 15.16 -16.33 -3.68
N GLY A 143 15.08 -15.52 -4.75
CA GLY A 143 14.84 -15.99 -6.11
C GLY A 143 13.38 -16.32 -6.42
N HIS A 144 12.47 -16.22 -5.45
CA HIS A 144 11.05 -16.50 -5.70
C HIS A 144 10.46 -15.51 -6.69
N GLN A 145 9.75 -16.04 -7.69
CA GLN A 145 8.91 -15.27 -8.59
C GLN A 145 7.45 -15.41 -8.17
N HIS A 146 6.81 -14.28 -7.91
CA HIS A 146 5.43 -14.22 -7.44
C HIS A 146 4.54 -13.65 -8.54
N ARG A 147 3.64 -14.48 -9.07
CA ARG A 147 2.75 -14.10 -10.18
C ARG A 147 1.32 -13.90 -9.68
N GLU A 148 0.75 -12.74 -10.01
CA GLU A 148 -0.63 -12.40 -9.74
C GLU A 148 -1.31 -11.92 -11.04
N GLY A 149 -1.98 -12.85 -11.71
CA GLY A 149 -2.48 -12.62 -13.07
C GLY A 149 -1.34 -12.27 -14.03
N ASN A 150 -1.41 -11.08 -14.63
CA ASN A 150 -0.39 -10.56 -15.55
C ASN A 150 0.78 -9.89 -14.85
N GLU A 151 0.68 -9.63 -13.55
CA GLU A 151 1.74 -9.00 -12.77
C GLU A 151 2.72 -10.07 -12.29
N LEU A 152 4.01 -9.74 -12.35
CA LEU A 152 5.08 -10.60 -11.90
C LEU A 152 6.01 -9.80 -11.01
N TYR A 153 6.34 -10.39 -9.86
CA TYR A 153 7.26 -9.84 -8.89
C TYR A 153 8.39 -10.84 -8.64
N LYS A 154 9.52 -10.36 -8.15
CA LYS A 154 10.66 -11.19 -7.78
C LYS A 154 11.22 -10.72 -6.44
N ILE A 155 11.56 -11.69 -5.59
CA ILE A 155 12.29 -11.46 -4.34
C ILE A 155 13.74 -11.83 -4.55
N GLU A 156 14.65 -10.93 -4.20
CA GLU A 156 16.09 -11.20 -4.12
C GLU A 156 16.62 -10.85 -2.74
N GLN A 157 17.78 -11.42 -2.42
CA GLN A 157 18.52 -11.14 -1.19
C GLN A 157 19.87 -10.55 -1.59
N ASP A 158 20.15 -9.36 -1.09
CA ASP A 158 21.40 -8.64 -1.26
C ASP A 158 22.12 -8.48 0.08
N ASN A 159 23.45 -8.50 0.05
CA ASN A 159 24.27 -8.46 1.26
C ASN A 159 24.24 -7.09 1.96
N VAL A 160 23.95 -6.01 1.22
CA VAL A 160 23.96 -4.64 1.76
C VAL A 160 22.54 -4.15 2.01
N ASN A 161 21.64 -4.35 1.05
CA ASN A 161 20.29 -3.82 1.05
C ASN A 161 19.26 -4.78 1.67
N GLY A 162 19.66 -6.01 2.00
CA GLY A 162 18.78 -7.04 2.56
C GLY A 162 17.83 -7.63 1.54
N TRP A 163 16.56 -7.73 1.90
CA TRP A 163 15.51 -8.24 1.02
C TRP A 163 15.06 -7.18 0.03
N MET A 164 14.94 -7.56 -1.24
CA MET A 164 14.61 -6.67 -2.34
C MET A 164 13.38 -7.18 -3.09
N LEU A 165 12.35 -6.33 -3.22
CA LEU A 165 11.15 -6.65 -3.99
C LEU A 165 11.18 -5.91 -5.33
N TYR A 166 11.14 -6.67 -6.42
CA TYR A 166 11.08 -6.16 -7.77
C TYR A 166 9.70 -6.39 -8.39
N GLU A 167 9.28 -5.48 -9.25
CA GLU A 167 8.17 -5.69 -10.19
C GLU A 167 8.69 -5.84 -11.62
N GLN A 168 8.02 -6.67 -12.42
CA GLN A 168 8.27 -6.76 -13.85
C GLN A 168 7.55 -5.62 -14.58
N THR A 169 8.33 -4.81 -15.28
CA THR A 169 7.84 -3.88 -16.30
C THR A 169 7.95 -4.53 -17.69
N LYS A 170 7.49 -3.86 -18.76
CA LYS A 170 7.44 -4.44 -20.13
C LYS A 170 8.73 -5.14 -20.57
N HIS A 171 9.90 -4.60 -20.21
CA HIS A 171 11.19 -5.14 -20.64
C HIS A 171 12.22 -5.28 -19.52
N ASN A 172 11.94 -4.79 -18.32
CA ASN A 172 12.92 -4.70 -17.23
C ASN A 172 12.32 -5.05 -15.87
N TRP A 173 13.16 -5.50 -14.96
CA TRP A 173 12.83 -5.53 -13.54
C TRP A 173 13.05 -4.14 -12.93
N ARG A 174 12.06 -3.64 -12.20
CA ARG A 174 12.16 -2.39 -11.45
C ARG A 174 12.12 -2.70 -9.96
N LEU A 175 13.11 -2.22 -9.22
CA LEU A 175 13.15 -2.30 -7.77
C LEU A 175 12.05 -1.42 -7.18
N LEU A 176 11.16 -2.00 -6.36
CA LEU A 176 10.15 -1.25 -5.62
C LEU A 176 10.74 -0.71 -4.33
N TYR A 177 11.24 -1.62 -3.48
CA TYR A 177 11.84 -1.28 -2.21
C TYR A 177 12.82 -2.37 -1.75
N SER A 178 13.68 -2.02 -0.79
CA SER A 178 14.54 -2.96 -0.07
C SER A 178 14.48 -2.72 1.43
N PHE A 179 14.63 -3.78 2.23
CA PHE A 179 14.63 -3.68 3.69
C PHE A 179 15.54 -4.72 4.33
N LEU A 180 16.10 -4.35 5.48
CA LEU A 180 16.79 -5.29 6.36
C LEU A 180 15.75 -5.99 7.23
N ASP A 181 15.90 -7.30 7.40
CA ASP A 181 15.12 -8.08 8.35
C ASP A 181 15.92 -8.24 9.65
N ASP A 182 16.27 -7.11 10.27
CA ASP A 182 16.98 -7.06 11.54
C ASP A 182 16.11 -6.37 12.62
N ALA A 183 16.53 -6.47 13.88
CA ALA A 183 15.75 -5.92 14.99
C ALA A 183 15.84 -4.38 15.11
N ASN A 184 16.44 -3.66 14.15
CA ASN A 184 16.65 -2.21 14.26
C ASN A 184 15.40 -1.36 13.93
N ASP A 185 14.27 -1.99 13.56
CA ASP A 185 13.01 -1.27 13.27
C ASP A 185 12.51 -0.42 14.45
N ALA A 186 12.87 -0.78 15.69
CA ALA A 186 12.49 -0.04 16.90
C ALA A 186 13.01 1.42 16.94
N LYS A 187 13.93 1.79 16.04
CA LYS A 187 14.52 3.15 15.97
C LYS A 187 13.83 4.05 14.95
N PHE A 188 12.93 3.53 14.12
CA PHE A 188 12.26 4.31 13.09
C PHE A 188 10.91 4.85 13.60
N ALA A 189 10.76 6.17 13.51
CA ALA A 189 9.49 6.85 13.63
C ALA A 189 8.92 7.09 12.22
N PRO A 190 7.61 6.94 12.01
CA PRO A 190 6.97 7.31 10.74
C PRO A 190 7.35 8.74 10.33
N ARG A 191 7.68 8.94 9.06
CA ARG A 191 8.10 10.25 8.53
C ARG A 191 7.19 10.69 7.40
N LEU A 192 6.93 11.98 7.36
CA LEU A 192 6.16 12.57 6.28
C LEU A 192 7.05 12.80 5.06
N SER A 193 6.57 12.33 3.93
CA SER A 193 7.17 12.64 2.64
C SER A 193 7.22 14.17 2.44
N LYS A 194 8.32 14.68 1.87
CA LYS A 194 8.42 16.08 1.43
C LYS A 194 7.85 16.29 0.03
N GLN A 195 7.15 15.29 -0.52
CA GLN A 195 6.58 15.36 -1.86
C GLN A 195 5.59 16.53 -1.97
N LYS A 196 5.82 17.35 -2.99
CA LYS A 196 4.98 18.52 -3.30
C LYS A 196 3.82 18.16 -4.23
N ASN A 197 3.90 17.02 -4.92
CA ASN A 197 2.88 16.57 -5.86
C ASN A 197 1.73 15.87 -5.11
N LYS A 198 0.50 16.14 -5.54
CA LYS A 198 -0.69 15.41 -5.08
C LYS A 198 -0.71 14.06 -5.79
N ILE A 199 -0.76 12.97 -5.03
CA ILE A 199 -0.72 11.61 -5.56
C ILE A 199 -1.87 10.82 -4.96
N ALA A 200 -2.56 10.06 -5.81
CA ALA A 200 -3.49 9.03 -5.39
C ALA A 200 -3.35 7.79 -6.29
N MET A 201 -3.48 6.60 -5.73
CA MET A 201 -3.43 5.34 -6.47
C MET A 201 -4.43 4.35 -5.88
N ILE A 202 -5.16 3.64 -6.72
CA ILE A 202 -6.04 2.55 -6.28
C ILE A 202 -5.98 1.39 -7.28
N ARG A 203 -5.96 0.15 -6.78
CA ARG A 203 -6.11 -1.02 -7.63
C ARG A 203 -7.60 -1.22 -7.92
N THR A 204 -7.93 -1.66 -9.12
CA THR A 204 -9.30 -2.08 -9.45
C THR A 204 -9.29 -3.56 -9.85
N PRO A 205 -10.44 -4.26 -9.82
CA PRO A 205 -10.52 -5.63 -10.31
C PRO A 205 -10.06 -5.83 -11.76
N ARG A 206 -10.01 -4.74 -12.55
CA ARG A 206 -9.67 -4.76 -13.98
C ARG A 206 -8.38 -4.01 -14.32
N GLY A 207 -7.73 -3.39 -13.34
CA GLY A 207 -6.52 -2.62 -13.54
C GLY A 207 -6.21 -1.71 -12.36
N ARG A 208 -6.05 -0.42 -12.62
CA ARG A 208 -5.67 0.56 -11.61
C ARG A 208 -5.97 1.98 -12.05
N HIS A 209 -6.15 2.88 -11.09
CA HIS A 209 -6.14 4.31 -11.33
C HIS A 209 -4.95 4.96 -10.64
N THR A 210 -4.38 5.97 -11.28
CA THR A 210 -3.32 6.81 -10.70
C THR A 210 -3.61 8.27 -10.97
N MET A 211 -3.37 9.12 -9.98
CA MET A 211 -3.45 10.56 -10.11
C MET A 211 -2.10 11.16 -9.77
N LEU A 212 -1.65 12.10 -10.60
CA LEU A 212 -0.53 12.99 -10.33
C LEU A 212 -1.00 14.43 -10.56
N ASN A 213 -1.07 15.21 -9.49
CA ASN A 213 -1.58 16.58 -9.49
C ASN A 213 -3.01 16.66 -10.06
N ASN A 214 -3.16 17.15 -11.28
CA ASN A 214 -4.43 17.32 -11.98
C ASN A 214 -4.65 16.27 -13.09
N GLU A 215 -3.70 15.36 -13.30
CA GLU A 215 -3.79 14.31 -14.32
C GLU A 215 -4.21 12.98 -13.69
N PHE A 216 -5.30 12.42 -14.19
CA PHE A 216 -5.87 11.14 -13.79
C PHE A 216 -5.65 10.15 -14.93
N ARG A 217 -5.03 9.01 -14.63
CA ARG A 217 -4.81 7.91 -15.57
C ARG A 217 -5.57 6.68 -15.11
N ILE A 218 -6.48 6.22 -15.96
CA ILE A 218 -7.41 5.12 -15.70
C ILE A 218 -6.99 3.94 -16.57
N TYR A 219 -6.41 2.92 -15.95
CA TYR A 219 -5.97 1.69 -16.62
C TYR A 219 -7.01 0.60 -16.40
N GLU A 220 -7.67 0.17 -17.47
CA GLU A 220 -8.73 -0.84 -17.42
C GLU A 220 -8.47 -1.87 -18.54
N GLY A 221 -8.02 -3.06 -18.16
CA GLY A 221 -7.53 -4.05 -19.11
C GLY A 221 -6.32 -3.55 -19.90
N GLN A 222 -6.48 -3.43 -21.23
CA GLN A 222 -5.44 -2.89 -22.12
C GLN A 222 -5.63 -1.39 -22.41
N SER A 223 -6.73 -0.80 -21.95
CA SER A 223 -7.06 0.59 -22.21
C SER A 223 -6.44 1.52 -21.18
N LEU A 224 -5.95 2.67 -21.64
CA LEU A 224 -5.55 3.79 -20.82
C LEU A 224 -6.36 5.02 -21.24
N THR A 225 -7.12 5.57 -20.30
CA THR A 225 -7.78 6.87 -20.47
C THR A 225 -7.11 7.89 -19.56
N THR A 226 -6.73 9.03 -20.11
CA THR A 226 -6.20 10.16 -19.35
C THR A 226 -7.24 11.27 -19.27
N TYR A 227 -7.45 11.81 -18.08
CA TYR A 227 -8.35 12.93 -17.80
C TYR A 227 -7.60 14.01 -17.02
N THR A 228 -7.58 15.23 -17.54
CA THR A 228 -6.87 16.36 -16.92
C THR A 228 -7.86 17.41 -16.47
N THR A 229 -7.94 17.62 -15.16
CA THR A 229 -8.87 18.57 -14.54
C THR A 229 -8.35 20.00 -14.66
N GLN A 230 -9.25 20.95 -14.94
CA GLN A 230 -8.91 22.37 -15.14
C GLN A 230 -9.11 23.22 -13.88
N ASN A 231 -9.91 22.74 -12.94
CA ASN A 231 -10.24 23.47 -11.71
C ASN A 231 -10.45 22.50 -10.54
N GLU A 232 -10.55 23.06 -9.33
CA GLU A 232 -10.70 22.30 -8.09
C GLU A 232 -12.00 21.47 -8.05
N LYS A 233 -13.11 22.00 -8.57
CA LYS A 233 -14.38 21.30 -8.59
C LYS A 233 -14.30 20.01 -9.43
N GLU A 234 -13.72 20.09 -10.63
CA GLU A 234 -13.46 18.91 -11.46
C GLU A 234 -12.51 17.94 -10.77
N TRP A 235 -11.50 18.45 -10.07
CA TRP A 235 -10.54 17.64 -9.34
C TRP A 235 -11.16 16.84 -8.19
N LEU A 236 -12.00 17.48 -7.38
CA LEU A 236 -12.76 16.81 -6.30
C LEU A 236 -13.74 15.77 -6.87
N GLN A 237 -14.44 16.10 -7.96
CA GLN A 237 -15.33 15.16 -8.63
C GLN A 237 -14.58 13.95 -9.19
N ALA A 238 -13.41 14.16 -9.80
CA ALA A 238 -12.57 13.09 -10.31
C ALA A 238 -11.98 12.23 -9.19
N LEU A 239 -11.55 12.83 -8.07
CA LEU A 239 -11.12 12.10 -6.88
C LEU A 239 -12.20 11.17 -6.36
N HIS A 240 -13.42 11.69 -6.14
CA HIS A 240 -14.53 10.88 -5.64
C HIS A 240 -14.90 9.78 -6.65
N ARG A 241 -14.95 10.11 -7.94
CA ARG A 241 -15.34 9.16 -8.99
C ARG A 241 -14.35 8.00 -9.15
N PHE A 242 -13.04 8.29 -9.17
CA PHE A 242 -12.03 7.30 -9.55
C PHE A 242 -11.29 6.69 -8.35
N PHE A 243 -11.32 7.33 -7.19
CA PHE A 243 -10.63 6.86 -5.97
C PHE A 243 -11.55 6.74 -4.76
N HIS A 244 -12.82 7.15 -4.86
CA HIS A 244 -13.77 7.17 -3.74
C HIS A 244 -13.35 8.08 -2.58
N ILE A 245 -12.50 9.08 -2.85
CA ILE A 245 -12.01 10.04 -1.85
C ILE A 245 -12.92 11.27 -1.84
N SER A 246 -13.39 11.65 -0.65
CA SER A 246 -14.05 12.93 -0.37
C SER A 246 -13.21 13.75 0.61
N LEU A 247 -13.04 15.05 0.35
CA LEU A 247 -12.29 15.98 1.22
C LEU A 247 -13.20 16.93 2.03
N GLU A 248 -14.51 16.70 2.01
CA GLU A 248 -15.51 17.45 2.77
C GLU A 248 -15.47 17.14 4.27
#